data_AF-A0A2H3DPZ8-F1
#
_entry.id   AF-A0A2H3DPZ8-F1
#
_cell.length_a   1.000
_cell.length_b   1.000
_cell.length_c   1.000
_cell.angle_alpha   90.00
_cell.angle_beta   90.00
_cell.angle_gamma   90.00
#
_symmetry.space_group_name_H-M   'P 1'
#
loop_
_entity.id
_entity.type
_entity.pdbx_description
1 polymer ?
#
loop_
_entity_poly.entity_id
_entity_poly.type
_entity_poly.pdbx_seq_one_letter_code
_entity_poly.pdbx_strand_id
1 'polypeptide(L)'
;TLFSLFPKVEVATITSIIQHNLHTSDIYKLDTWHRDKAERKTLELNGTKLELSNDDVVLKEYKTLNSIIDPLSTYFSILIIHAQASRKSALLAVQVLHYNAHLSRIASEYEWHAMVAYHMAFFTKHCREMINGEYSSWGRIDLELCGEHLYPHQKVKTTSS
;
A
#
# COMPACT_ATOMS: atom_id res chain seq x y z
N THR A 1 18.89 -15.83 4.28
CA THR A 1 19.03 -14.65 3.37
C THR A 1 17.71 -13.91 3.34
N LEU A 2 17.60 -12.69 2.82
CA LEU A 2 16.31 -11.96 2.74
C LEU A 2 15.20 -12.82 2.11
N PHE A 3 15.52 -13.55 1.03
CA PHE A 3 14.60 -14.43 0.33
C PHE A 3 14.02 -15.57 1.20
N SER A 4 14.81 -16.14 2.12
CA SER A 4 14.33 -17.23 2.99
C SER A 4 13.30 -16.77 4.02
N LEU A 5 13.20 -15.45 4.28
CA LEU A 5 12.20 -14.88 5.19
C LEU A 5 10.85 -14.64 4.51
N PHE A 6 10.83 -14.59 3.17
CA PHE A 6 9.62 -14.32 2.37
C PHE A 6 9.43 -15.37 1.26
N PRO A 7 9.32 -16.67 1.61
CA PRO A 7 9.27 -17.75 0.61
C PRO A 7 8.04 -17.71 -0.31
N LYS A 8 6.99 -16.98 0.07
CA LYS A 8 5.77 -16.81 -0.73
C LYS A 8 5.83 -15.63 -1.71
N VAL A 9 6.87 -14.81 -1.64
CA VAL A 9 7.06 -13.64 -2.52
C VAL A 9 8.12 -13.98 -3.54
N GLU A 10 7.82 -13.73 -4.82
CA GLU A 10 8.78 -13.99 -5.90
C GLU A 10 10.07 -13.17 -5.72
N VAL A 11 11.20 -13.77 -6.07
CA VAL A 11 12.52 -13.14 -6.00
C VAL A 11 12.58 -11.84 -6.81
N ALA A 12 11.93 -11.82 -7.98
CA ALA A 12 11.84 -10.62 -8.82
C ALA A 12 11.09 -9.49 -8.11
N THR A 13 9.99 -9.80 -7.42
CA THR A 13 9.22 -8.82 -6.64
C THR A 13 10.02 -8.29 -5.46
N ILE A 14 10.70 -9.17 -4.70
CA ILE A 14 11.60 -8.73 -3.62
C ILE A 14 12.68 -7.79 -4.16
N THR A 15 13.26 -8.12 -5.31
CA THR A 15 14.27 -7.30 -5.99
C THR A 15 13.70 -5.93 -6.42
N SER A 16 12.49 -5.92 -6.98
CA SER A 16 11.79 -4.69 -7.35
C SER A 16 11.50 -3.79 -6.14
N ILE A 17 11.18 -4.39 -4.99
CA ILE A 17 10.93 -3.66 -3.73
C ILE A 17 12.23 -3.00 -3.25
N ILE A 18 13.32 -3.75 -3.12
CA ILE A 18 14.60 -3.19 -2.62
C ILE A 18 15.19 -2.13 -3.56
N GLN A 19 14.85 -2.19 -4.85
CA GLN A 19 15.24 -1.21 -5.86
C GLN A 19 14.25 -0.05 -5.98
N HIS A 20 13.16 -0.03 -5.20
CA HIS A 20 12.10 0.99 -5.25
C HIS A 20 11.40 1.12 -6.61
N ASN A 21 11.36 0.04 -7.39
CA ASN A 21 10.76 -0.03 -8.73
C ASN A 21 9.35 -0.64 -8.75
N LEU A 22 8.86 -1.15 -7.62
CA LEU A 22 7.51 -1.71 -7.55
C LEU A 22 6.47 -0.58 -7.62
N HIS A 23 5.57 -0.66 -8.60
CA HIS A 23 4.51 0.33 -8.77
C HIS A 23 3.45 0.19 -7.68
N THR A 24 2.85 1.30 -7.23
CA THR A 24 1.84 1.28 -6.15
C THR A 24 0.65 0.40 -6.50
N SER A 25 0.23 0.40 -7.78
CA SER A 25 -0.87 -0.44 -8.26
C SER A 25 -0.58 -1.93 -8.21
N ASP A 26 0.67 -2.36 -7.98
CA ASP A 26 1.06 -3.76 -7.89
C ASP A 26 1.20 -4.24 -6.43
N ILE A 27 1.12 -3.34 -5.44
CA ILE A 27 1.30 -3.68 -4.03
C ILE A 27 0.31 -4.73 -3.57
N TYR A 28 -0.96 -4.66 -4.03
CA TYR A 28 -2.00 -5.62 -3.65
C TYR A 28 -1.59 -7.09 -3.93
N LYS A 29 -0.69 -7.34 -4.89
CA LYS A 29 -0.17 -8.68 -5.22
C LYS A 29 0.67 -9.29 -4.08
N LEU A 30 1.15 -8.48 -3.14
CA LEU A 30 1.86 -8.93 -1.94
C LEU A 30 0.92 -9.51 -0.87
N ASP A 31 -0.39 -9.40 -1.07
CA ASP A 31 -1.37 -10.01 -0.19
C ASP A 31 -1.38 -11.54 -0.38
N THR A 32 -0.52 -12.20 0.39
CA THR A 32 -0.38 -13.65 0.38
C THR A 32 -1.63 -14.37 0.88
N TRP A 33 -2.50 -13.71 1.65
CA TRP A 33 -3.75 -14.31 2.15
C TRP A 33 -4.82 -14.34 1.05
N HIS A 34 -4.88 -13.29 0.24
CA HIS A 34 -5.80 -13.22 -0.89
C HIS A 34 -5.33 -14.07 -2.07
N ARG A 35 -4.03 -14.30 -2.24
CA ARG A 35 -3.50 -15.21 -3.28
C ARG A 35 -4.02 -16.65 -3.14
N ASP A 36 -4.01 -17.22 -1.93
CA ASP A 36 -4.55 -18.57 -1.67
C ASP A 36 -6.07 -18.65 -1.95
N LYS A 37 -6.79 -17.52 -1.81
CA LYS A 37 -8.24 -17.41 -2.07
C LYS A 37 -8.57 -17.10 -3.54
N ALA A 38 -7.71 -16.36 -4.23
CA ALA A 38 -7.82 -16.01 -5.64
C ALA A 38 -7.45 -17.19 -6.54
N GLU A 39 -6.43 -17.98 -6.19
CA GLU A 39 -6.11 -19.24 -6.88
C GLU A 39 -7.30 -20.22 -6.79
N ARG A 40 -7.99 -20.27 -5.63
CA ARG A 40 -9.24 -21.05 -5.48
C ARG A 40 -10.40 -20.56 -6.37
N LYS A 41 -10.54 -19.25 -6.58
CA LYS A 41 -11.62 -18.66 -7.39
C LYS A 41 -11.32 -18.63 -8.90
N THR A 42 -10.04 -18.56 -9.27
CA THR A 42 -9.62 -18.52 -10.68
C THR A 42 -9.85 -19.87 -11.37
N LEU A 43 -9.81 -20.97 -10.60
CA LEU A 43 -10.24 -22.29 -11.08
C LEU A 43 -11.74 -22.36 -11.44
N GLU A 44 -12.56 -21.43 -10.94
CA GLU A 44 -14.03 -21.44 -11.14
C GLU A 44 -14.50 -20.53 -12.28
N LEU A 45 -13.69 -19.58 -12.77
CA LEU A 45 -14.16 -18.50 -13.65
C LEU A 45 -13.41 -18.43 -14.99
N ASN A 46 -13.44 -19.52 -15.76
CA ASN A 46 -13.04 -19.47 -17.17
C ASN A 46 -14.14 -18.80 -18.00
N GLY A 47 -13.92 -17.55 -18.38
CA GLY A 47 -14.62 -16.92 -19.50
C GLY A 47 -15.13 -15.52 -19.19
N THR A 48 -14.31 -14.52 -19.51
CA THR A 48 -14.62 -13.28 -20.26
C THR A 48 -13.66 -12.19 -19.79
N LYS A 49 -12.72 -11.80 -20.66
CA LYS A 49 -11.76 -10.72 -20.41
C LYS A 49 -12.39 -9.40 -20.88
N LEU A 50 -12.84 -8.59 -19.92
CA LEU A 50 -13.22 -7.19 -20.15
C LEU A 50 -12.05 -6.31 -19.69
N GLU A 51 -11.54 -5.48 -20.61
CA GLU A 51 -10.52 -4.48 -20.32
C GLU A 51 -11.16 -3.36 -19.49
N LEU A 52 -10.94 -3.42 -18.18
CA LEU A 52 -11.34 -2.38 -17.23
C LEU A 52 -10.25 -1.30 -17.18
N SER A 53 -10.67 -0.07 -16.95
CA SER A 53 -9.75 1.04 -16.67
C SER A 53 -8.91 0.73 -15.42
N ASN A 54 -7.67 1.23 -15.35
CA ASN A 54 -6.78 0.98 -14.21
C ASN A 54 -7.40 1.46 -12.88
N ASP A 55 -8.16 2.55 -12.90
CA ASP A 55 -8.82 3.10 -11.71
C ASP A 55 -9.91 2.15 -11.17
N ASP A 56 -10.69 1.53 -12.08
CA ASP A 56 -11.68 0.52 -11.71
C ASP A 56 -11.05 -0.75 -11.14
N VAL A 57 -9.85 -1.12 -11.61
CA VAL A 57 -9.11 -2.30 -11.10
C VAL A 57 -8.58 -2.02 -9.69
N VAL A 58 -7.98 -0.85 -9.46
CA VAL A 58 -7.42 -0.47 -8.15
C VAL A 58 -8.50 -0.42 -7.07
N LEU A 59 -9.67 0.19 -7.36
CA LEU A 59 -10.80 0.20 -6.42
C LEU A 59 -11.42 -1.19 -6.20
N LYS A 60 -11.33 -2.08 -7.20
CA LYS A 60 -11.78 -3.47 -7.05
C LYS A 60 -10.86 -4.31 -6.16
N GLU A 61 -9.57 -4.05 -6.17
CA GLU A 61 -8.62 -4.79 -5.32
C GLU A 61 -8.55 -4.21 -3.91
N TYR A 62 -8.56 -2.88 -3.78
CA TYR A 62 -8.59 -2.20 -2.48
C TYR A 62 -10.02 -1.98 -1.99
N LYS A 63 -10.67 -3.04 -1.51
CA LYS A 63 -12.05 -2.96 -0.98
C LYS A 63 -12.14 -2.54 0.49
N THR A 64 -11.07 -2.76 1.24
CA THR A 64 -11.04 -2.55 2.70
C THR A 64 -9.68 -2.02 3.15
N LEU A 65 -9.62 -1.45 4.36
CA LEU A 65 -8.34 -1.00 4.91
C LEU A 65 -7.31 -2.15 4.97
N ASN A 66 -7.74 -3.35 5.32
CA ASN A 66 -6.86 -4.52 5.39
C ASN A 66 -6.28 -4.88 4.01
N SER A 67 -7.06 -4.75 2.92
CA SER A 67 -6.53 -4.98 1.56
C SER A 67 -5.42 -4.02 1.15
N ILE A 68 -5.21 -2.92 1.88
CA ILE A 68 -4.04 -2.04 1.75
C ILE A 68 -2.98 -2.41 2.80
N ILE A 69 -3.36 -2.49 4.08
CA ILE A 69 -2.41 -2.64 5.19
C ILE A 69 -1.65 -3.97 5.13
N ASP A 70 -2.29 -5.07 4.76
CA ASP A 70 -1.66 -6.40 4.72
C ASP A 70 -0.53 -6.49 3.67
N PRO A 71 -0.77 -6.15 2.39
CA PRO A 71 0.32 -6.12 1.41
C PRO A 71 1.37 -5.05 1.71
N LEU A 72 0.97 -3.89 2.25
CA LEU A 72 1.88 -2.83 2.65
C LEU A 72 2.81 -3.26 3.81
N SER A 73 2.28 -4.05 4.76
CA SER A 73 3.07 -4.64 5.84
C SER A 73 4.12 -5.60 5.31
N THR A 74 3.78 -6.40 4.28
CA THR A 74 4.75 -7.28 3.59
C THR A 74 5.82 -6.45 2.87
N TYR A 75 5.41 -5.44 2.11
CA TYR A 75 6.31 -4.51 1.42
C TYR A 75 7.34 -3.89 2.38
N PHE A 76 6.87 -3.30 3.48
CA PHE A 76 7.77 -2.65 4.44
C PHE A 76 8.58 -3.62 5.26
N SER A 77 8.09 -4.83 5.56
CA SER A 77 8.90 -5.84 6.25
C SER A 77 10.14 -6.21 5.44
N ILE A 78 10.00 -6.36 4.12
CA ILE A 78 11.11 -6.60 3.19
C ILE A 78 12.10 -5.43 3.24
N LEU A 79 11.61 -4.20 3.12
CA LEU A 79 12.46 -2.99 3.16
C LEU A 79 13.16 -2.81 4.52
N ILE A 80 12.48 -3.04 5.64
CA ILE A 80 13.03 -2.89 6.99
C ILE A 80 14.20 -3.85 7.21
N ILE A 81 14.08 -5.09 6.75
CA ILE A 81 15.19 -6.07 6.82
C ILE A 81 16.32 -5.64 5.90
N HIS A 82 16.03 -5.25 4.66
CA HIS A 82 17.05 -4.78 3.72
C HIS A 82 17.80 -3.54 4.26
N ALA A 83 17.08 -2.61 4.87
CA ALA A 83 17.61 -1.36 5.41
C ALA A 83 18.52 -1.55 6.64
N GLN A 84 18.62 -2.76 7.21
CA GLN A 84 19.56 -3.05 8.31
C GLN A 84 21.01 -2.75 7.93
N ALA A 85 21.41 -3.07 6.69
CA ALA A 85 22.78 -2.81 6.19
C ALA A 85 23.13 -1.31 6.22
N SER A 86 22.14 -0.46 5.99
CA SER A 86 22.28 1.02 6.02
C SER A 86 21.96 1.64 7.38
N ARG A 87 21.65 0.84 8.41
CA ARG A 87 21.21 1.28 9.75
C ARG A 87 19.94 2.15 9.75
N LYS A 88 19.09 2.03 8.74
CA LYS A 88 17.83 2.79 8.60
C LYS A 88 16.59 1.99 9.00
N SER A 89 16.76 0.72 9.37
CA SER A 89 15.68 -0.22 9.73
C SER A 89 14.74 0.33 10.82
N ALA A 90 15.29 0.80 11.95
CA ALA A 90 14.49 1.31 13.07
C ALA A 90 13.74 2.60 12.71
N LEU A 91 14.39 3.51 11.98
CA LEU A 91 13.75 4.74 11.48
C LEU A 91 12.56 4.38 10.59
N LEU A 92 12.78 3.52 9.59
CA LEU A 92 11.71 3.12 8.66
C LEU A 92 10.54 2.46 9.41
N ALA A 93 10.82 1.57 10.37
CA ALA A 93 9.78 0.93 11.16
C ALA A 93 8.88 1.95 11.90
N VAL A 94 9.46 2.98 12.52
CA VAL A 94 8.70 4.05 13.19
C VAL A 94 7.86 4.85 12.19
N GLN A 95 8.42 5.19 11.03
CA GLN A 95 7.69 5.96 10.00
C GLN A 95 6.49 5.18 9.45
N VAL A 96 6.64 3.87 9.25
CA VAL A 96 5.55 2.99 8.80
C VAL A 96 4.43 2.89 9.83
N LEU A 97 4.76 2.86 11.13
CA LEU A 97 3.74 2.88 12.18
C LEU A 97 2.89 4.16 12.13
N HIS A 98 3.54 5.32 11.95
CA HIS A 98 2.83 6.59 11.78
C HIS A 98 1.97 6.60 10.51
N TYR A 99 2.49 6.07 9.40
CA TYR A 99 1.73 5.97 8.16
C TYR A 99 0.48 5.10 8.31
N ASN A 100 0.60 3.92 8.90
CA ASN A 100 -0.53 3.02 9.14
C ASN A 100 -1.60 3.64 10.07
N ALA A 101 -1.16 4.34 11.13
CA ALA A 101 -2.05 5.08 12.00
C ALA A 101 -2.79 6.19 11.23
N HIS A 102 -2.08 6.90 10.35
CA HIS A 102 -2.68 7.93 9.52
C HIS A 102 -3.71 7.36 8.54
N LEU A 103 -3.39 6.28 7.82
CA LEU A 103 -4.32 5.58 6.91
C LEU A 103 -5.58 5.14 7.65
N SER A 104 -5.43 4.58 8.85
CA SER A 104 -6.55 4.15 9.70
C SER A 104 -7.47 5.32 10.06
N ARG A 105 -6.89 6.47 10.44
CA ARG A 105 -7.64 7.68 10.75
C ARG A 105 -8.41 8.19 9.53
N ILE A 106 -7.75 8.38 8.38
CA ILE A 106 -8.43 8.93 7.20
C ILE A 106 -9.46 7.96 6.62
N ALA A 107 -9.25 6.65 6.74
CA ALA A 107 -10.25 5.65 6.35
C ALA A 107 -11.55 5.77 7.18
N SER A 108 -11.46 6.24 8.43
CA SER A 108 -12.64 6.52 9.26
C SER A 108 -13.33 7.85 8.89
N GLU A 109 -12.56 8.87 8.54
CA GLU A 109 -13.05 10.26 8.37
C GLU A 109 -13.51 10.58 6.95
N TYR A 110 -12.93 9.93 5.93
CA TYR A 110 -13.12 10.27 4.52
C TYR A 110 -13.71 9.10 3.73
N GLU A 111 -14.33 9.41 2.60
CA GLU A 111 -14.83 8.42 1.65
C GLU A 111 -13.72 7.47 1.20
N TRP A 112 -14.11 6.22 0.93
CA TRP A 112 -13.14 5.16 0.66
C TRP A 112 -12.30 5.43 -0.60
N HIS A 113 -12.92 5.86 -1.69
CA HIS A 113 -12.23 6.16 -2.95
C HIS A 113 -11.19 7.28 -2.78
N ALA A 114 -11.51 8.32 -1.99
CA ALA A 114 -10.61 9.42 -1.68
C ALA A 114 -9.40 8.97 -0.87
N MET A 115 -9.61 8.07 0.10
CA MET A 115 -8.52 7.47 0.87
C MET A 115 -7.59 6.65 -0.03
N VAL A 116 -8.14 5.84 -0.93
CA VAL A 116 -7.35 5.06 -1.89
C VAL A 116 -6.56 5.99 -2.83
N ALA A 117 -7.17 7.04 -3.36
CA ALA A 117 -6.48 8.02 -4.20
C ALA A 117 -5.30 8.69 -3.46
N TYR A 118 -5.53 9.14 -2.22
CA TYR A 118 -4.49 9.69 -1.35
C TYR A 118 -3.35 8.68 -1.14
N HIS A 119 -3.68 7.43 -0.77
CA HIS A 119 -2.69 6.38 -0.56
C HIS A 119 -1.81 6.16 -1.80
N MET A 120 -2.43 6.11 -2.99
CA MET A 120 -1.74 5.90 -4.26
C MET A 120 -0.75 7.04 -4.57
N ALA A 121 -1.19 8.29 -4.40
CA ALA A 121 -0.36 9.47 -4.62
C ALA A 121 0.77 9.56 -3.59
N PHE A 122 0.45 9.38 -2.31
CA PHE A 122 1.40 9.43 -1.20
C PHE A 122 2.51 8.38 -1.37
N PHE A 123 2.14 7.13 -1.61
CA PHE A 123 3.10 6.05 -1.81
C PHE A 123 4.03 6.33 -2.99
N THR A 124 3.47 6.76 -4.14
CA THR A 124 4.25 7.07 -5.34
C THR A 124 5.26 8.18 -5.09
N LYS A 125 4.86 9.25 -4.38
CA LYS A 125 5.74 10.37 -4.00
C LYS A 125 6.90 9.89 -3.14
N HIS A 126 6.62 9.13 -2.08
CA HIS A 126 7.65 8.72 -1.13
C HIS A 126 8.53 7.55 -1.60
N CYS A 127 8.07 6.72 -2.54
CA CYS A 127 8.96 5.78 -3.23
C CYS A 127 10.09 6.47 -4.01
N ARG A 128 9.81 7.61 -4.65
CA ARG A 128 10.84 8.39 -5.34
C ARG A 128 11.89 8.94 -4.37
N GLU A 129 11.49 9.29 -3.15
CA GLU A 129 12.41 9.76 -2.11
C GLU A 129 13.33 8.63 -1.61
N MET A 130 12.79 7.41 -1.49
CA MET A 130 13.57 6.25 -1.06
C MET A 130 14.66 5.82 -2.05
N ILE A 131 14.52 6.15 -3.35
CA ILE A 131 15.60 5.98 -4.34
C ILE A 131 16.85 6.75 -3.91
N ASN A 132 16.69 7.92 -3.30
CA ASN A 132 17.77 8.74 -2.75
C ASN A 132 18.15 8.34 -1.31
N GLY A 133 17.56 7.26 -0.79
CA GLY A 133 17.75 6.77 0.56
C GLY A 133 17.07 7.61 1.64
N GLU A 134 16.11 8.46 1.30
CA GLU A 134 15.32 9.23 2.26
C GLU A 134 14.10 8.41 2.68
N TYR A 135 13.97 8.16 3.99
CA TYR A 135 12.90 7.33 4.57
C TYR A 135 12.07 8.07 5.62
N SER A 136 12.48 9.27 6.04
CA SER A 136 11.88 10.01 7.15
C SER A 136 10.54 10.66 6.83
N SER A 137 10.17 10.72 5.55
CA SER A 137 8.93 11.36 5.10
C SER A 137 7.69 10.48 5.27
N TRP A 138 7.84 9.15 5.34
CA TRP A 138 6.72 8.21 5.36
C TRP A 138 5.74 8.42 6.53
N GLY A 139 6.21 8.89 7.67
CA GLY A 139 5.36 9.16 8.83
C GLY A 139 4.86 10.61 8.92
N ARG A 140 5.10 11.44 7.89
CA ARG A 140 4.61 12.82 7.83
C ARG A 140 3.29 12.86 7.09
N ILE A 141 2.37 13.69 7.57
CA ILE A 141 1.12 13.97 6.87
C ILE A 141 1.43 14.91 5.72
N ASP A 142 1.01 14.54 4.51
CA ASP A 142 1.13 15.39 3.34
C ASP A 142 -0.13 16.25 3.19
N LEU A 143 -0.06 17.49 3.67
CA LEU A 143 -1.21 18.41 3.68
C LEU A 143 -1.64 18.82 2.26
N GLU A 144 -0.72 18.82 1.30
CA GLU A 144 -1.02 19.13 -0.10
C GLU A 144 -1.87 18.01 -0.70
N LEU A 145 -1.42 16.75 -0.53
CA LEU A 145 -2.20 15.58 -0.96
C LEU A 145 -3.51 15.43 -0.19
N CYS A 146 -3.56 15.83 1.08
CA CYS A 146 -4.82 15.87 1.83
C CYS A 146 -5.80 16.87 1.20
N GLY A 147 -5.32 18.06 0.81
CA GLY A 147 -6.13 19.07 0.13
C GLY A 147 -6.65 18.61 -1.22
N GLU A 148 -5.81 17.94 -2.00
CA GLU A 148 -6.14 17.45 -3.33
C GLU A 148 -7.14 16.29 -3.30
N HIS A 149 -6.93 15.32 -2.42
CA HIS A 149 -7.69 14.05 -2.47
C HIS A 149 -8.71 13.87 -1.35
N LEU A 150 -8.47 14.40 -0.14
CA LEU A 150 -9.27 14.06 1.04
C LEU A 150 -10.33 15.10 1.38
N TYR A 151 -9.94 16.38 1.53
CA TYR A 151 -10.83 17.42 2.05
C TYR A 151 -12.18 17.56 1.32
N PRO A 152 -12.27 17.39 -0.02
CA PRO A 152 -13.55 17.43 -0.72
C PRO A 152 -14.51 16.26 -0.39
N HIS A 153 -14.01 15.21 0.26
CA HIS A 153 -14.67 13.91 0.42
C HIS A 153 -14.79 13.47 1.89
N GLN A 154 -14.95 14.43 2.81
CA GLN A 154 -15.19 14.10 4.21
C GLN A 154 -16.56 13.43 4.38
N LYS A 155 -16.63 12.36 5.16
CA LYS A 155 -17.91 11.70 5.45
C LYS A 155 -18.81 12.65 6.22
N VAL A 156 -20.08 12.73 5.82
CA VAL A 156 -21.09 13.42 6.60
C VAL A 156 -21.23 12.69 7.94
N LYS A 157 -20.98 13.39 9.04
CA LYS A 157 -21.29 12.87 10.38
C LYS A 157 -22.81 12.82 10.49
N THR A 158 -23.40 11.64 10.40
CA THR A 158 -24.81 11.46 10.73
C THR A 158 -24.97 11.69 12.22
N THR A 159 -25.37 12.90 12.62
CA THR A 159 -25.87 13.16 13.96
C THR A 159 -27.20 12.43 14.10
N SER A 160 -27.16 11.21 14.65
CA SER A 160 -28.36 10.54 15.13
C SER A 160 -29.02 11.44 16.18
N SER A 161 -30.19 11.99 15.84
CA SER A 161 -31.07 12.70 16.76
C SER A 161 -31.88 11.73 17.60
#